data_AF-A0A7K4HRI5-F1
#
_entry.id   AF-A0A7K4HRI5-F1
#
_cell.length_a   1.000
_cell.length_b   1.000
_cell.length_c   1.000
_cell.angle_alpha   90.00
_cell.angle_beta   90.00
_cell.angle_gamma   90.00
#
_symmetry.space_group_name_H-M   'P 1'
#
loop_
_entity.id
_entity.type
_entity.pdbx_description
1 polymer ?
#
loop_
_entity_poly.entity_id
_entity_poly.type
_entity_poly.pdbx_seq_one_letter_code
_entity_poly.pdbx_strand_id
1 'polypeptide(L)'
;MVMRCSFTLDPEMLDSIDTFAKKHNIERNEAILELIEAGFARFQENGEVEIKTQRTFEEFAIIRKDLDDLRALVQNMRDEVRLVHHTLESDYEKEARCVPYQSRYPWEFWKRD
;
A
#
# COMPACT_ATOMS: atom_id res chain seq x y z
N MET A 1 -15.99 -36.31 -8.13
CA MET A 1 -14.85 -35.50 -8.58
C MET A 1 -14.08 -35.08 -7.34
N VAL A 2 -12.77 -35.34 -7.25
CA VAL A 2 -11.96 -34.99 -6.07
C VAL A 2 -11.28 -33.65 -6.35
N MET A 3 -11.50 -32.65 -5.50
CA MET A 3 -10.81 -31.37 -5.56
C MET A 3 -9.84 -31.24 -4.39
N ARG A 4 -8.63 -30.75 -4.67
CA ARG A 4 -7.62 -30.45 -3.66
C ARG A 4 -7.51 -28.94 -3.52
N CYS A 5 -7.77 -28.43 -2.32
CA CYS A 5 -7.57 -27.03 -1.97
C CYS A 5 -6.32 -26.89 -1.11
N SER A 6 -5.53 -25.84 -1.36
CA SER A 6 -4.38 -25.45 -0.55
C SER A 6 -4.43 -23.95 -0.34
N PHE A 7 -4.26 -23.51 0.90
CA PHE A 7 -4.28 -22.10 1.28
C PHE A 7 -3.31 -21.84 2.43
N THR A 8 -2.85 -20.60 2.53
CA THR A 8 -2.02 -20.11 3.63
C THR A 8 -2.91 -19.46 4.67
N LEU A 9 -2.63 -19.71 5.95
CA LEU A 9 -3.36 -19.16 7.08
C LEU A 9 -2.40 -18.46 8.03
N ASP A 10 -2.90 -17.43 8.71
CA ASP A 10 -2.20 -16.83 9.83
C ASP A 10 -2.11 -17.80 11.02
N PRO A 11 -1.04 -17.75 11.84
CA PRO A 11 -0.87 -18.63 12.99
C PRO A 11 -2.04 -18.58 13.98
N GLU A 12 -2.61 -17.40 14.23
CA GLU A 12 -3.74 -17.21 15.15
C GLU A 12 -5.02 -17.90 14.66
N MET A 13 -5.26 -17.90 13.35
CA MET A 13 -6.38 -18.65 12.77
C MET A 13 -6.16 -20.15 12.89
N LEU A 14 -4.92 -20.61 12.69
CA LEU A 14 -4.58 -22.02 12.80
C LEU A 14 -4.78 -22.54 14.23
N ASP A 15 -4.38 -21.76 15.24
CA ASP A 15 -4.62 -22.08 16.66
C ASP A 15 -6.11 -22.14 16.99
N SER A 16 -6.92 -21.24 16.41
CA SER A 16 -8.37 -21.24 16.57
C SER A 16 -9.01 -22.51 15.99
N ILE A 17 -8.56 -22.95 14.81
CA ILE A 17 -9.01 -24.20 14.17
C ILE A 17 -8.56 -25.41 15.00
N ASP A 18 -7.33 -25.42 15.52
CA ASP A 18 -6.83 -26.51 16.36
C ASP A 18 -7.61 -26.64 17.66
N THR A 19 -8.03 -25.51 18.24
CA THR A 19 -8.88 -25.49 19.43
C THR A 19 -10.25 -26.11 19.14
N PHE A 20 -10.84 -25.77 17.98
CA PHE A 20 -12.09 -26.37 17.51
C PHE A 20 -11.93 -27.87 17.26
N ALA A 21 -10.89 -28.28 16.53
CA ALA A 21 -10.60 -29.68 16.22
C ALA A 21 -10.43 -30.53 17.50
N LYS A 22 -9.70 -30.02 18.50
CA LYS A 22 -9.55 -30.68 19.81
C LYS A 22 -10.87 -30.80 20.57
N LYS A 23 -11.72 -29.77 20.52
CA LYS A 23 -13.03 -29.78 21.20
C LYS A 23 -13.99 -30.80 20.59
N HIS A 24 -13.93 -30.97 19.28
CA HIS A 24 -14.79 -31.89 18.52
C HIS A 24 -14.14 -33.28 18.30
N ASN A 25 -12.88 -33.46 18.73
CA ASN A 25 -12.08 -34.69 18.59
C ASN A 25 -11.99 -35.19 17.14
N ILE A 26 -11.77 -34.26 16.21
CA ILE A 26 -11.65 -34.48 14.77
C ILE A 26 -10.29 -34.05 14.25
N GLU A 27 -9.89 -34.52 13.07
CA GLU A 27 -8.66 -34.07 12.44
C GLU A 27 -8.78 -32.62 11.96
N ARG A 28 -7.65 -31.90 11.91
CA ARG A 28 -7.61 -30.49 11.48
C ARG A 28 -8.25 -30.26 10.10
N ASN A 29 -7.99 -31.16 9.14
CA ASN A 29 -8.54 -31.03 7.79
C ASN A 29 -10.07 -31.22 7.78
N GLU A 30 -10.58 -32.11 8.61
CA GLU A 30 -12.02 -32.35 8.76
C GLU A 30 -12.70 -31.18 9.48
N ALA A 31 -12.07 -30.62 10.52
CA ALA A 31 -12.50 -29.40 11.18
C ALA A 31 -12.63 -28.21 10.22
N ILE A 32 -11.67 -28.04 9.31
CA ILE A 32 -11.72 -26.99 8.29
C ILE A 32 -12.95 -27.18 7.40
N LEU A 33 -13.23 -28.41 6.97
CA LEU A 33 -14.38 -28.71 6.11
C LEU A 33 -15.70 -28.46 6.84
N GLU A 34 -15.85 -28.92 8.08
CA GLU A 34 -17.06 -28.67 8.87
C GLU A 34 -17.31 -27.18 9.09
N LEU A 35 -16.27 -26.39 9.39
CA LEU A 35 -16.39 -24.95 9.56
C LEU A 35 -16.82 -24.25 8.26
N ILE A 36 -16.30 -24.70 7.12
CA ILE A 36 -16.70 -24.20 5.80
C ILE A 36 -18.16 -24.55 5.51
N GLU A 37 -18.57 -25.80 5.73
CA GLU A 37 -19.94 -26.26 5.52
C GLU A 37 -20.94 -25.55 6.42
N ALA A 38 -20.62 -25.39 7.71
CA ALA A 38 -21.42 -24.62 8.66
C ALA A 38 -21.52 -23.14 8.25
N GLY A 39 -20.43 -22.57 7.71
CA GLY A 39 -20.42 -21.22 7.14
C GLY A 39 -21.35 -21.09 5.94
N PHE A 40 -21.33 -22.05 5.01
CA PHE A 40 -22.22 -22.08 3.85
C PHE A 40 -23.69 -22.24 4.25
N ALA A 41 -23.99 -23.14 5.20
CA ALA A 41 -25.35 -23.34 5.71
C ALA A 41 -25.91 -22.03 6.32
N ARG A 42 -25.10 -21.35 7.14
CA ARG A 42 -25.48 -20.06 7.74
C ARG A 42 -25.65 -18.94 6.71
N PHE A 43 -24.86 -18.92 5.65
CA PHE A 43 -25.00 -17.96 4.57
C PHE A 43 -26.29 -18.17 3.77
N GLN A 44 -26.67 -19.43 3.50
CA GLN A 44 -27.90 -19.77 2.78
C GLN A 44 -29.18 -19.48 3.57
N GLU A 45 -29.14 -19.50 4.90
CA GLU A 45 -30.30 -19.30 5.79
C GLU A 45 -30.69 -17.83 6.06
N ASN A 46 -30.09 -16.84 5.40
CA ASN A 46 -30.20 -15.36 5.57
C ASN A 46 -29.05 -14.67 6.34
N GLY A 47 -27.88 -15.29 6.47
CA GLY A 47 -26.72 -14.63 7.05
C GLY A 47 -26.03 -13.72 6.04
N GLU A 48 -26.21 -12.40 6.12
CA GLU A 48 -25.18 -11.46 5.64
C GLU A 48 -23.91 -11.73 6.44
N VAL A 49 -23.01 -12.53 5.86
CA VAL A 49 -21.66 -12.67 6.38
C VAL A 49 -20.93 -11.39 5.98
N GLU A 50 -20.75 -10.48 6.92
CA GLU A 50 -19.74 -9.42 6.79
C GLU A 50 -18.39 -10.11 6.64
N ILE A 51 -17.96 -10.31 5.40
CA ILE A 51 -16.61 -10.74 5.08
C ILE A 51 -15.71 -9.57 5.53
N LYS A 52 -15.25 -9.61 6.78
CA LYS A 52 -14.16 -8.76 7.24
C LYS A 52 -12.94 -9.18 6.46
N THR A 53 -12.69 -8.47 5.36
CA THR A 53 -11.60 -8.63 4.43
C THR A 53 -10.26 -8.44 5.15
N GLN A 54 -9.78 -9.47 5.84
CA GLN A 54 -8.39 -9.55 6.29
C GLN A 54 -7.40 -9.60 5.12
N ARG A 55 -7.88 -9.87 3.88
CA ARG A 55 -7.13 -9.65 2.62
C ARG A 55 -6.58 -8.22 2.45
N THR A 56 -7.10 -7.26 3.20
CA THR A 56 -6.59 -5.90 3.19
C THR A 56 -5.16 -5.77 3.74
N PHE A 57 -4.64 -6.69 4.56
CA PHE A 57 -3.31 -6.48 5.16
C PHE A 57 -2.15 -6.56 4.16
N GLU A 58 -2.18 -7.52 3.23
CA GLU A 58 -1.18 -7.60 2.15
C GLU A 58 -1.32 -6.42 1.17
N GLU A 59 -2.56 -6.06 0.83
CA GLU A 59 -2.84 -4.90 -0.01
C GLU A 59 -2.38 -3.59 0.66
N PHE A 60 -2.56 -3.45 1.98
CA PHE A 60 -2.07 -2.32 2.76
C PHE A 60 -0.55 -2.27 2.81
N ALA A 61 0.12 -3.42 2.92
CA ALA A 61 1.57 -3.48 2.91
C ALA A 61 2.14 -3.04 1.54
N ILE A 62 1.49 -3.45 0.45
CA ILE A 62 1.83 -3.01 -0.91
C ILE A 62 1.60 -1.51 -1.07
N ILE A 63 0.41 -1.01 -0.71
CA ILE A 63 0.08 0.42 -0.80
C ILE A 63 1.07 1.27 0.01
N ARG A 64 1.45 0.80 1.21
CA ARG A 64 2.40 1.52 2.06
C ARG A 64 3.79 1.60 1.42
N LYS A 65 4.25 0.51 0.81
CA LYS A 65 5.51 0.48 0.06
C LYS A 65 5.46 1.44 -1.13
N ASP A 66 4.38 1.41 -1.90
CA ASP A 66 4.21 2.30 -3.05
C ASP A 66 4.19 3.78 -2.64
N LEU A 67 3.61 4.10 -1.48
CA LEU A 67 3.64 5.45 -0.90
C LEU A 67 5.03 5.89 -0.47
N ASP A 68 5.82 4.99 0.12
CA ASP A 68 7.20 5.27 0.49
C ASP A 68 8.09 5.49 -0.75
N ASP A 69 7.89 4.70 -1.81
CA ASP A 69 8.57 4.86 -3.10
C ASP A 69 8.20 6.19 -3.77
N LEU A 70 6.90 6.56 -3.77
CA LEU A 70 6.45 7.86 -4.26
C LEU A 70 7.04 9.03 -3.46
N ARG A 71 7.13 8.89 -2.14
CA ARG A 71 7.76 9.90 -1.28
C ARG A 71 9.23 10.09 -1.63
N ALA A 72 9.96 9.01 -1.86
CA ALA A 72 11.36 9.08 -2.29
C ALA A 72 11.50 9.77 -3.65
N LEU A 73 10.62 9.45 -4.61
CA LEU A 73 10.62 10.07 -5.94
C LEU A 73 10.34 11.58 -5.87
N VAL A 74 9.38 12.01 -5.05
CA VAL A 74 9.08 13.43 -4.83
C VAL A 74 10.25 14.16 -4.16
N GLN A 75 10.95 13.52 -3.21
CA GLN A 75 12.16 14.09 -2.61
C GLN A 75 13.26 14.27 -3.65
N ASN A 76 13.52 13.26 -4.48
CA ASN A 76 14.52 13.35 -5.54
C ASN A 76 14.18 14.47 -6.54
N MET A 77 12.91 14.57 -6.97
CA MET A 77 12.46 15.67 -7.83
C MET A 77 12.68 17.04 -7.18
N ARG A 78 12.39 17.18 -5.89
CA ARG A 78 12.62 18.45 -5.17
C ARG A 78 14.10 18.83 -5.17
N ASP A 79 14.99 17.86 -4.96
CA ASP A 79 16.43 18.12 -4.91
C ASP A 79 17.00 18.42 -6.31
N GLU A 80 16.51 17.74 -7.36
CA GLU A 80 16.82 18.10 -8.74
C GLU A 80 16.35 19.52 -9.10
N VAL A 81 15.12 19.90 -8.73
CA VAL A 81 14.61 21.27 -8.96
C VAL A 81 15.46 22.31 -8.24
N ARG A 82 15.94 22.03 -7.03
CA ARG A 82 16.87 22.90 -6.31
C ARG A 82 18.21 23.03 -7.02
N LEU A 83 18.76 21.93 -7.54
CA LEU A 83 20.00 21.95 -8.31
C LEU A 83 19.85 22.75 -9.61
N VAL A 84 18.73 22.57 -10.33
CA VAL A 84 18.41 23.34 -11.53
C VAL A 84 18.28 24.82 -11.19
N HIS A 85 17.57 25.16 -10.11
CA HIS A 85 17.44 26.55 -9.66
C HIS A 85 18.80 27.19 -9.36
N HIS A 86 19.65 26.52 -8.58
CA HIS A 86 21.00 27.01 -8.28
C HIS A 86 21.84 27.14 -9.55
N THR A 87 21.74 26.20 -10.49
CA THR A 87 22.52 26.24 -11.74
C THR A 87 22.10 27.45 -12.58
N LEU A 88 20.80 27.66 -12.73
CA LEU A 88 20.25 28.83 -13.43
C LEU A 88 20.65 30.14 -12.75
N GLU A 89 20.65 30.20 -11.43
CA GLU A 89 21.06 31.38 -10.67
C GLU A 89 22.56 31.67 -10.87
N SER A 90 23.43 30.65 -10.75
CA SER A 90 24.87 30.76 -11.01
C SER A 90 25.18 31.20 -12.44
N ASP A 91 24.49 30.62 -13.43
CA ASP A 91 24.74 30.94 -14.84
C ASP A 91 24.19 32.32 -15.19
N TYR A 92 23.03 32.69 -14.64
CA TYR A 92 22.51 34.04 -14.74
C TYR A 92 23.45 35.08 -14.09
N GLU A 93 24.01 34.82 -12.91
CA GLU A 93 25.00 35.72 -12.28
C GLU A 93 26.28 35.87 -13.10
N LYS A 94 26.72 34.81 -13.79
CA LYS A 94 27.89 34.86 -14.69
C LYS A 94 27.59 35.66 -15.96
N GLU A 95 26.41 35.49 -16.55
CA GLU A 95 25.96 36.17 -17.77
C GLU A 95 25.55 37.63 -17.51
N ALA A 96 24.91 37.93 -16.37
CA ALA A 96 24.38 39.24 -15.99
C ALA A 96 25.46 40.23 -15.48
N ARG A 97 26.74 39.94 -15.69
CA ARG A 97 27.84 40.91 -15.47
C ARG A 97 27.71 42.19 -16.30
N CYS A 98 26.72 42.28 -17.17
CA CYS A 98 26.31 43.50 -17.84
C CYS A 98 24.85 43.79 -17.51
N VAL A 99 24.61 44.99 -16.97
CA VAL A 99 23.33 45.72 -16.96
C VAL A 99 22.44 45.59 -15.68
N PRO A 100 22.54 46.55 -14.72
CA PRO A 100 21.86 46.54 -13.41
C PRO A 100 20.31 46.64 -13.38
N TYR A 101 19.63 46.84 -14.51
CA TYR A 101 18.20 47.20 -14.53
C TYR A 101 17.24 46.09 -15.02
N GLN A 102 17.73 44.91 -15.38
CA GLN A 102 16.89 43.76 -15.76
C GLN A 102 16.73 42.78 -14.59
N SER A 103 16.33 43.26 -13.42
CA SER A 103 16.25 42.46 -12.17
C SER A 103 14.99 41.59 -12.06
N ARG A 104 14.51 41.00 -13.16
CA ARG A 104 13.43 40.00 -13.11
C ARG A 104 13.98 38.64 -13.51
N TYR A 105 14.11 37.77 -12.52
CA TYR A 105 14.59 36.42 -12.73
C TYR A 105 13.58 35.62 -13.58
N PRO A 106 14.00 34.93 -14.65
CA PRO A 106 13.11 34.16 -15.53
C PRO A 106 12.25 33.10 -14.82
N TRP A 107 12.73 32.58 -13.69
CA TRP A 107 12.05 31.57 -12.87
C TRP A 107 11.06 32.15 -11.84
N GLU A 108 10.94 33.47 -11.72
CA GLU A 108 9.93 34.15 -10.89
C GLU A 108 8.61 34.40 -11.64
N PHE A 109 8.35 33.71 -12.75
CA PHE A 109 7.16 33.93 -13.59
C PHE A 109 5.81 33.72 -12.87
N TRP A 110 5.82 32.96 -11.77
CA TRP A 110 4.68 32.67 -10.90
C TRP A 110 4.40 33.78 -9.87
N LYS A 111 5.37 34.65 -9.58
CA LYS A 111 5.24 35.79 -8.64
C LYS A 111 4.63 37.03 -9.31
N ARG A 112 3.75 36.85 -10.29
CA ARG A 112 3.01 37.97 -10.88
C ARG A 112 1.83 38.30 -9.96
N ASP A 113 1.74 39.57 -9.56
CA ASP A 113 0.46 40.21 -9.21
C ASP A 113 -0.51 40.11 -10.40
#